data_AF-A0A1G8Q9S9-F1
#
_entry.id   AF-A0A1G8Q9S9-F1
#
_cell.length_a   1.000
_cell.length_b   1.000
_cell.length_c   1.000
_cell.angle_alpha   90.00
_cell.angle_beta   90.00
_cell.angle_gamma   90.00
#
_symmetry.space_group_name_H-M   'P 1'
#
loop_
_entity.id
_entity.type
_entity.pdbx_description
1 polymer ?
#
loop_
_entity_poly.entity_id
_entity_poly.type
_entity_poly.pdbx_seq_one_letter_code
_entity_poly.pdbx_strand_id
1 'polypeptide(L)'
;MQSVAETPIFTRQTEKLFTEDEKRELIDFLAENPLAGDEIPGTGGVRKVRFAASGRGKRGGARIIYYYLDDTMPLYALLAYAKNDQGDMTPDEKRAVSTLAAALNPEGEEMSTFGDDLIQAMTEALAHAKGEGPAIVHDPIAPRKVREQAHLTQAQMAPLMGMSLSGYRKWEQGQRRVSGPAATLLRLIQREPDAVKRALLS
;
A
#
# COMPACT_ATOMS: atom_id res chain seq x y z
N MET A 1 2.62 10.77 -2.88
CA MET A 1 1.99 9.66 -2.16
C MET A 1 1.22 8.88 -3.20
N GLN A 2 1.54 7.60 -3.36
CA GLN A 2 1.03 6.69 -4.38
C GLN A 2 -0.15 5.90 -3.82
N SER A 3 -1.14 5.56 -4.65
CA SER A 3 -2.15 4.56 -4.29
C SER A 3 -1.49 3.19 -4.16
N VAL A 4 -1.79 2.43 -3.11
CA VAL A 4 -1.24 1.08 -2.92
C VAL A 4 -2.37 0.06 -3.04
N ALA A 5 -2.28 -0.86 -3.99
CA ALA A 5 -3.20 -1.96 -4.14
C ALA A 5 -2.59 -3.25 -3.57
N GLU A 6 -3.24 -3.85 -2.58
CA GLU A 6 -2.86 -5.16 -2.07
C GLU A 6 -3.43 -6.28 -2.93
N THR A 7 -2.57 -7.21 -3.33
CA THR A 7 -3.01 -8.49 -3.90
C THR A 7 -3.54 -9.42 -2.80
N PRO A 8 -4.54 -10.27 -3.08
CA PRO A 8 -5.03 -11.27 -2.13
C PRO A 8 -3.94 -12.12 -1.47
N ILE A 9 -2.88 -12.50 -2.19
CA ILE A 9 -1.75 -13.22 -1.59
C ILE A 9 -0.96 -12.35 -0.60
N PHE A 10 -0.67 -11.10 -0.94
CA PHE A 10 -0.03 -10.15 -0.03
C PHE A 10 -0.83 -9.95 1.25
N THR A 11 -2.15 -9.79 1.14
CA THR A 11 -3.03 -9.63 2.30
C THR A 11 -2.93 -10.83 3.25
N ARG A 12 -3.05 -12.06 2.72
CA ARG A 12 -2.95 -13.30 3.52
C ARG A 12 -1.56 -13.49 4.15
N GLN A 13 -0.49 -13.07 3.47
CA GLN A 13 0.87 -13.16 4.01
C GLN A 13 1.08 -12.14 5.14
N THR A 14 0.63 -10.89 4.94
CA THR A 14 0.80 -9.83 5.94
C THR A 14 -0.01 -10.05 7.21
N GLU A 15 -1.20 -10.65 7.14
CA GLU A 15 -1.99 -11.04 8.33
C GLU A 15 -1.25 -11.99 9.29
N LYS A 16 -0.30 -12.78 8.76
CA LYS A 16 0.52 -13.70 9.56
C LYS A 16 1.78 -13.04 10.13
N LEU A 17 2.22 -11.95 9.50
CA LEU A 17 3.50 -11.30 9.78
C LEU A 17 3.35 -10.03 10.62
N PHE A 18 2.22 -9.34 10.49
CA PHE A 18 1.98 -8.01 11.03
C PHE A 18 0.65 -7.97 11.76
N THR A 19 0.61 -7.16 12.82
CA THR A 19 -0.65 -6.61 13.34
C THR A 19 -1.23 -5.60 12.35
N GLU A 20 -2.51 -5.28 12.49
CA GLU A 20 -3.19 -4.29 11.63
C GLU A 20 -2.49 -2.93 11.60
N ASP A 21 -1.96 -2.46 12.73
CA ASP A 21 -1.25 -1.18 12.79
C ASP A 21 0.12 -1.24 12.11
N GLU A 22 0.85 -2.36 12.24
CA GLU A 22 2.13 -2.58 11.55
C GLU A 22 1.92 -2.73 10.04
N LYS A 23 0.85 -3.42 9.62
CA LYS A 23 0.46 -3.53 8.21
C LYS A 23 0.11 -2.14 7.65
N ARG A 24 -0.62 -1.33 8.41
CA ARG A 24 -0.92 0.06 8.02
C ARG A 24 0.35 0.90 7.90
N GLU A 25 1.30 0.73 8.82
CA GLU A 25 2.60 1.39 8.75
C GLU A 25 3.34 1.02 7.45
N LEU A 26 3.32 -0.26 7.07
CA LEU A 26 3.88 -0.75 5.82
C LEU A 26 3.21 -0.15 4.58
N ILE A 27 1.88 -0.16 4.51
CA ILE A 27 1.14 0.37 3.35
C ILE A 27 1.46 1.85 3.15
N ASP A 28 1.43 2.64 4.23
CA ASP A 28 1.76 4.05 4.16
C ASP A 28 3.23 4.28 3.78
N PHE A 29 4.16 3.44 4.28
CA PHE A 29 5.55 3.48 3.87
C PHE A 29 5.72 3.28 2.35
N LEU A 30 5.03 2.29 1.77
CA LEU A 30 5.06 2.05 0.31
C LEU A 30 4.44 3.21 -0.47
N ALA A 31 3.34 3.77 0.02
CA ALA A 31 2.67 4.92 -0.59
C ALA A 31 3.56 6.17 -0.60
N GLU A 32 4.32 6.40 0.47
CA GLU A 32 5.22 7.55 0.59
C GLU A 32 6.56 7.34 -0.14
N ASN A 33 7.01 6.08 -0.25
CA ASN A 33 8.34 5.74 -0.73
C ASN A 33 8.31 4.67 -1.85
N PRO A 34 7.66 4.93 -3.00
CA PRO A 34 7.51 3.94 -4.07
C PRO A 34 8.86 3.48 -4.66
N LEU A 35 9.93 4.28 -4.51
CA LEU A 35 11.27 3.97 -5.01
C LEU A 35 12.23 3.42 -3.93
N ALA A 36 11.78 3.20 -2.69
CA ALA A 36 12.68 2.78 -1.60
C ALA A 36 13.20 1.34 -1.72
N GLY A 37 12.52 0.49 -2.48
CA GLY A 37 12.98 -0.87 -2.77
C GLY A 37 13.98 -0.92 -3.92
N ASP A 38 14.95 -1.82 -3.80
CA ASP A 38 15.87 -2.17 -4.87
C ASP A 38 15.07 -2.79 -6.02
N GLU A 39 15.16 -2.20 -7.21
CA GLU A 39 14.54 -2.78 -8.39
C GLU A 39 15.24 -4.09 -8.74
N ILE A 40 14.44 -5.13 -8.94
CA ILE A 40 14.93 -6.41 -9.41
C ILE A 40 15.16 -6.25 -10.92
N PRO A 41 16.40 -6.43 -11.43
CA PRO A 41 16.67 -6.24 -12.85
C PRO A 41 15.92 -7.24 -13.74
N GLY A 42 15.45 -6.79 -14.91
CA GLY A 42 14.77 -7.64 -15.90
C GLY A 42 13.27 -7.85 -15.67
N THR A 43 12.65 -7.03 -14.82
CA THR A 43 11.27 -7.25 -14.31
C THR A 43 10.28 -6.15 -14.70
N GLY A 44 10.80 -5.03 -15.21
CA GLY A 44 9.99 -3.90 -15.67
C GLY A 44 9.26 -3.15 -14.55
N GLY A 45 9.77 -3.19 -13.31
CA GLY A 45 9.23 -2.39 -12.19
C GLY A 45 8.99 -3.14 -10.88
N VAL A 46 9.37 -4.43 -10.77
CA VAL A 46 9.29 -5.16 -9.50
C VAL A 46 10.45 -4.74 -8.60
N ARG A 47 10.13 -4.39 -7.36
CA ARG A 47 11.04 -3.85 -6.35
C ARG A 47 10.96 -4.66 -5.07
N LYS A 48 12.07 -4.66 -4.33
CA LYS A 48 12.22 -5.33 -3.05
C LYS A 48 12.69 -4.36 -1.98
N VAL A 49 11.93 -4.24 -0.90
CA VAL A 49 12.31 -3.42 0.25
C VAL A 49 12.35 -4.24 1.53
N ARG A 50 13.33 -3.93 2.38
CA ARG A 50 13.39 -4.46 3.75
C ARG A 50 12.60 -3.51 4.63
N PHE A 51 11.48 -3.98 5.15
CA PHE A 51 10.64 -3.22 6.07
C PHE A 51 10.84 -3.71 7.50
N ALA A 52 10.98 -2.78 8.43
CA ALA A 52 11.03 -3.07 9.85
C ALA A 52 10.01 -2.19 10.56
N ALA A 53 8.93 -2.81 11.03
CA ALA A 53 7.90 -2.14 11.81
C ALA A 53 8.49 -1.58 13.10
N SER A 54 8.03 -0.40 13.50
CA SER A 54 8.61 0.32 14.63
C SER A 54 8.19 -0.29 15.99
N GLY A 55 9.14 -0.48 16.90
CA GLY A 55 8.85 -0.84 18.31
C GLY A 55 8.81 -2.32 18.70
N ARG A 56 9.19 -3.27 17.83
CA ARG A 56 9.28 -4.70 18.19
C ARG A 56 10.58 -5.38 17.74
N GLY A 57 11.03 -6.34 18.56
CA GLY A 57 12.20 -7.21 18.30
C GLY A 57 12.01 -8.16 17.11
N LYS A 58 12.66 -9.34 17.13
CA LYS A 58 12.83 -10.30 16.00
C LYS A 58 11.65 -10.58 15.04
N ARG A 59 10.39 -10.26 15.38
CA ARG A 59 9.19 -10.43 14.53
C ARG A 59 8.78 -9.20 13.70
N GLY A 60 9.34 -8.01 13.94
CA GLY A 60 8.91 -6.78 13.25
C GLY A 60 9.48 -6.57 11.83
N GLY A 61 10.35 -7.45 11.34
CA GLY A 61 11.05 -7.27 10.06
C GLY A 61 10.57 -8.23 8.96
N ALA A 62 10.21 -7.68 7.80
CA ALA A 62 9.85 -8.45 6.60
C ALA A 62 10.53 -7.91 5.34
N ARG A 63 10.66 -8.77 4.33
CA ARG A 63 10.98 -8.37 2.95
C ARG A 63 9.67 -8.24 2.18
N ILE A 64 9.50 -7.10 1.53
CA ILE A 64 8.29 -6.77 0.79
C ILE A 64 8.66 -6.67 -0.69
N ILE A 65 7.91 -7.38 -1.52
CA ILE A 65 8.00 -7.30 -2.98
C ILE A 65 6.79 -6.53 -3.48
N TYR A 66 7.03 -5.56 -4.35
CA TYR A 66 5.97 -4.72 -4.90
C TYR A 66 6.28 -4.32 -6.34
N TYR A 67 5.26 -3.95 -7.11
CA TYR A 67 5.40 -3.45 -8.47
C TYR A 67 5.05 -1.96 -8.52
N TYR A 68 5.94 -1.18 -9.11
CA TYR A 68 5.75 0.24 -9.37
C TYR A 68 6.31 0.56 -10.75
N LEU A 69 5.43 1.00 -11.66
CA LEU A 69 5.81 1.48 -13.00
C LEU A 69 6.00 2.99 -13.01
N ASP A 70 4.94 3.71 -12.64
CA ASP A 70 4.86 5.16 -12.59
C ASP A 70 3.67 5.61 -11.73
N ASP A 71 3.42 6.92 -11.69
CA ASP A 71 2.37 7.53 -10.88
C ASP A 71 0.95 7.39 -11.50
N THR A 72 0.82 6.79 -12.69
CA THR A 72 -0.47 6.64 -13.38
C THR A 72 -1.26 5.41 -12.92
N MET A 73 -0.57 4.42 -12.36
CA MET A 73 -1.16 3.19 -11.83
C MET A 73 -0.84 3.03 -10.34
N PRO A 74 -1.71 2.36 -9.56
CA PRO A 74 -1.38 2.06 -8.18
C PRO A 74 -0.11 1.21 -8.09
N LEU A 75 0.66 1.43 -7.02
CA LEU A 75 1.71 0.52 -6.61
C LEU A 75 1.05 -0.78 -6.14
N TYR A 76 1.42 -1.91 -6.72
CA TYR A 76 0.88 -3.20 -6.32
C TYR A 76 1.78 -3.84 -5.27
N ALA A 77 1.27 -4.01 -4.05
CA ALA A 77 1.93 -4.80 -3.02
C ALA A 77 1.72 -6.28 -3.35
N LEU A 78 2.81 -6.96 -3.70
CA LEU A 78 2.76 -8.31 -4.26
C LEU A 78 2.95 -9.36 -3.18
N LEU A 79 4.04 -9.28 -2.39
CA LEU A 79 4.40 -10.34 -1.44
C LEU A 79 5.08 -9.80 -0.18
N ALA A 80 4.98 -10.56 0.92
CA ALA A 80 5.62 -10.28 2.20
C ALA A 80 6.22 -11.55 2.82
N TYR A 81 7.47 -11.47 3.26
CA TYR A 81 8.21 -12.61 3.82
C TYR A 81 8.97 -12.25 5.09
N ALA A 82 9.00 -13.14 6.09
CA ALA A 82 9.75 -12.93 7.32
C ALA A 82 11.28 -12.87 7.07
N LYS A 83 12.01 -12.22 7.98
CA LYS A 83 13.47 -12.02 7.94
C LYS A 83 14.29 -13.31 7.70
N ASN A 84 13.76 -14.48 8.01
CA ASN A 84 14.44 -15.78 7.92
C ASN A 84 13.77 -16.81 7.00
N ASP A 85 12.60 -16.51 6.41
CA ASP A 85 11.89 -17.48 5.57
C ASP A 85 12.45 -17.59 4.15
N GLN A 86 13.33 -16.67 3.76
CA GLN A 86 14.19 -16.86 2.60
C GLN A 86 15.60 -16.37 2.88
N GLY A 87 16.53 -17.30 2.76
CA GLY A 87 17.97 -17.07 2.74
C GLY A 87 18.36 -16.09 1.63
N ASP A 88 19.55 -15.51 1.78
CA ASP A 88 20.02 -14.39 0.99
C ASP A 88 19.67 -14.51 -0.48
N MET A 89 19.19 -13.41 -0.98
CA MET A 89 18.59 -13.30 -2.28
C MET A 89 19.78 -13.20 -3.28
N THR A 90 19.88 -14.22 -4.13
CA THR A 90 21.09 -14.73 -4.81
C THR A 90 21.06 -14.52 -6.32
N PRO A 91 22.19 -14.72 -7.06
CA PRO A 91 22.38 -14.62 -8.53
C PRO A 91 21.26 -15.10 -9.47
N ASP A 92 20.27 -15.83 -8.96
CA ASP A 92 19.13 -16.40 -9.69
C ASP A 92 17.75 -15.86 -9.25
N GLU A 93 17.65 -15.01 -8.23
CA GLU A 93 16.45 -14.20 -7.99
C GLU A 93 15.96 -13.37 -9.18
N LYS A 94 16.70 -12.46 -9.82
CA LYS A 94 17.90 -12.46 -10.67
C LYS A 94 17.83 -13.24 -12.00
N ARG A 95 17.22 -14.42 -12.08
CA ARG A 95 16.70 -14.98 -13.34
C ARG A 95 15.19 -15.21 -13.27
N ALA A 96 14.64 -15.23 -12.07
CA ALA A 96 13.27 -15.60 -11.76
C ALA A 96 12.48 -14.45 -11.14
N VAL A 97 12.80 -13.23 -11.50
CA VAL A 97 11.72 -12.43 -12.05
C VAL A 97 11.85 -12.33 -13.58
N SER A 98 12.99 -12.78 -14.11
CA SER A 98 13.33 -12.74 -15.54
C SER A 98 12.66 -13.84 -16.38
N THR A 99 11.83 -14.66 -15.76
CA THR A 99 10.81 -15.43 -16.47
C THR A 99 9.45 -14.87 -16.05
N LEU A 100 9.02 -15.06 -14.79
CA LEU A 100 7.86 -14.54 -13.99
C LEU A 100 6.50 -14.28 -14.65
N ALA A 101 6.48 -14.36 -15.95
CA ALA A 101 5.72 -13.49 -16.81
C ALA A 101 5.75 -14.07 -18.23
N ALA A 102 6.83 -14.77 -18.60
CA ALA A 102 6.92 -15.55 -19.84
C ALA A 102 5.73 -16.50 -20.03
N ALA A 103 5.00 -16.80 -18.95
CA ALA A 103 3.89 -17.74 -18.90
C ALA A 103 2.82 -17.33 -17.87
N LEU A 104 2.20 -16.14 -17.95
CA LEU A 104 0.99 -15.90 -17.12
C LEU A 104 -0.15 -16.92 -17.37
N ASN A 105 -0.05 -17.82 -18.38
CA ASN A 105 -0.02 -19.31 -18.30
C ASN A 105 -0.15 -19.91 -19.74
N PRO A 106 0.40 -21.10 -20.08
CA PRO A 106 -0.45 -22.31 -20.05
C PRO A 106 0.30 -23.63 -19.73
N GLU A 107 -0.11 -24.28 -18.65
CA GLU A 107 0.13 -25.68 -18.26
C GLU A 107 1.53 -26.04 -17.69
N GLY A 108 1.58 -26.15 -16.36
CA GLY A 108 2.66 -26.82 -15.62
C GLY A 108 2.36 -26.87 -14.11
N GLU A 109 2.13 -28.07 -13.57
CA GLU A 109 1.73 -28.35 -12.19
C GLU A 109 2.85 -28.19 -11.13
N GLU A 110 2.40 -27.74 -9.96
CA GLU A 110 2.92 -27.75 -8.57
C GLU A 110 4.42 -27.89 -8.24
N MET A 111 4.93 -26.87 -7.51
CA MET A 111 5.43 -26.97 -6.12
C MET A 111 5.70 -25.56 -5.55
N SER A 112 5.16 -25.19 -4.39
CA SER A 112 5.23 -23.83 -3.83
C SER A 112 6.66 -23.29 -3.70
N THR A 113 7.03 -22.39 -4.61
CA THR A 113 8.24 -21.56 -4.51
C THR A 113 7.87 -20.08 -4.58
N PHE A 114 8.78 -19.21 -4.14
CA PHE A 114 8.63 -17.75 -4.26
C PHE A 114 8.26 -17.28 -5.67
N GLY A 115 8.67 -18.02 -6.70
CA GLY A 115 8.28 -17.74 -8.09
C GLY A 115 6.77 -17.87 -8.33
N ASP A 116 6.13 -18.90 -7.80
CA ASP A 116 4.69 -19.16 -8.00
C ASP A 116 3.84 -18.13 -7.26
N ASP A 117 4.22 -17.82 -6.02
CA ASP A 117 3.60 -16.77 -5.23
C ASP A 117 3.66 -15.43 -5.98
N LEU A 118 4.80 -15.13 -6.61
CA LEU A 118 4.99 -13.88 -7.34
C LEU A 118 4.23 -13.86 -8.68
N ILE A 119 4.15 -14.99 -9.39
CA ILE A 119 3.28 -15.13 -10.58
C ILE A 119 1.81 -14.95 -10.19
N GLN A 120 1.36 -15.57 -9.11
CA GLN A 120 0.02 -15.41 -8.58
C GLN A 120 -0.25 -13.94 -8.25
N ALA A 121 0.63 -13.29 -7.48
CA ALA A 121 0.48 -11.89 -7.12
C ALA A 121 0.37 -10.98 -8.35
N MET A 122 1.21 -11.20 -9.36
CA MET A 122 1.17 -10.44 -10.62
C MET A 122 -0.10 -10.72 -11.43
N THR A 123 -0.60 -11.95 -11.44
CA THR A 123 -1.87 -12.30 -12.09
C THR A 123 -3.05 -11.59 -11.41
N GLU A 124 -3.06 -11.59 -10.07
CA GLU A 124 -4.05 -10.86 -9.27
C GLU A 124 -3.98 -9.34 -9.54
N ALA A 125 -2.76 -8.78 -9.59
CA ALA A 125 -2.54 -7.38 -9.92
C ALA A 125 -3.04 -7.02 -11.34
N LEU A 126 -2.76 -7.87 -12.34
CA LEU A 126 -3.22 -7.69 -13.72
C LEU A 126 -4.74 -7.79 -13.82
N ALA A 127 -5.36 -8.76 -13.16
CA ALA A 127 -6.82 -8.88 -13.11
C ALA A 127 -7.46 -7.63 -12.50
N HIS A 128 -6.91 -7.11 -11.41
CA HIS A 128 -7.36 -5.83 -10.84
C HIS A 128 -7.16 -4.66 -11.80
N ALA A 129 -6.01 -4.57 -12.48
CA ALA A 129 -5.73 -3.50 -13.46
C ALA A 129 -6.74 -3.50 -14.63
N LYS A 130 -7.26 -4.67 -15.00
CA LYS A 130 -8.33 -4.83 -16.01
C LYS A 130 -9.75 -4.62 -15.46
N GLY A 131 -9.91 -4.45 -14.14
CA GLY A 131 -11.21 -4.33 -13.48
C GLY A 131 -11.94 -5.66 -13.23
N GLU A 132 -11.24 -6.79 -13.33
CA GLU A 132 -11.79 -8.15 -13.28
C GLU A 132 -11.48 -8.90 -11.97
N GLY A 133 -10.55 -8.39 -11.15
CA GLY A 133 -10.05 -9.05 -9.96
C GLY A 133 -10.07 -8.18 -8.70
N PRO A 134 -10.13 -8.78 -7.50
CA PRO A 134 -10.13 -8.04 -6.25
C PRO A 134 -8.72 -7.54 -5.89
N ALA A 135 -8.63 -6.30 -5.39
CA ALA A 135 -7.49 -5.80 -4.64
C ALA A 135 -7.98 -4.85 -3.55
N ILE A 136 -7.28 -4.79 -2.43
CA ILE A 136 -7.55 -3.78 -1.40
C ILE A 136 -6.77 -2.52 -1.77
N VAL A 137 -7.48 -1.50 -2.26
CA VAL A 137 -6.85 -0.25 -2.71
C VAL A 137 -6.82 0.78 -1.59
N HIS A 138 -5.61 1.22 -1.26
CA HIS A 138 -5.31 2.29 -0.31
C HIS A 138 -4.96 3.55 -1.07
N ASP A 139 -5.97 4.39 -1.31
CA ASP A 139 -5.71 5.69 -1.90
C ASP A 139 -5.17 6.67 -0.86
N PRO A 140 -4.11 7.42 -1.20
CA PRO A 140 -3.63 8.53 -0.40
C PRO A 140 -4.70 9.60 -0.36
N ILE A 141 -5.37 9.74 0.79
CA ILE A 141 -6.37 10.77 0.95
C ILE A 141 -5.69 12.12 1.13
N ALA A 142 -5.84 12.99 0.13
CA ALA A 142 -5.33 14.36 0.21
C ALA A 142 -6.34 15.21 0.99
N PRO A 143 -6.03 15.66 2.24
CA PRO A 143 -6.99 16.38 3.07
C PRO A 143 -7.53 17.64 2.38
N ARG A 144 -6.65 18.33 1.64
CA ARG A 144 -6.99 19.50 0.82
C ARG A 144 -8.08 19.20 -0.20
N LYS A 145 -7.92 18.13 -0.99
CA LYS A 145 -8.91 17.75 -2.02
C LYS A 145 -10.25 17.42 -1.41
N VAL A 146 -10.25 16.64 -0.32
CA VAL A 146 -11.48 16.30 0.42
C VAL A 146 -12.19 17.55 0.92
N ARG A 147 -11.45 18.47 1.54
CA ARG A 147 -12.01 19.73 2.05
C ARG A 147 -12.61 20.58 0.93
N GLU A 148 -11.91 20.72 -0.19
CA GLU A 148 -12.35 21.50 -1.34
C GLU A 148 -13.61 20.90 -1.97
N GLN A 149 -13.66 19.57 -2.12
CA GLN A 149 -14.85 18.84 -2.57
C GLN A 149 -16.03 18.99 -1.60
N ALA A 150 -15.77 19.02 -0.30
CA ALA A 150 -16.79 19.24 0.72
C ALA A 150 -17.23 20.72 0.87
N HIS A 151 -16.65 21.63 0.08
CA HIS A 151 -16.87 23.08 0.13
C HIS A 151 -16.61 23.68 1.51
N LEU A 152 -15.54 23.24 2.18
CA LEU A 152 -15.16 23.70 3.51
C LEU A 152 -13.91 24.58 3.47
N THR A 153 -13.85 25.58 4.34
CA THR A 153 -12.61 26.32 4.64
C THR A 153 -11.72 25.50 5.57
N GLN A 154 -10.41 25.79 5.62
CA GLN A 154 -9.50 25.11 6.57
C GLN A 154 -9.97 25.28 8.03
N ALA A 155 -10.54 26.45 8.34
CA ALA A 155 -11.06 26.77 9.68
C ALA A 155 -12.30 25.96 10.05
N GLN A 156 -13.15 25.62 9.08
CA GLN A 156 -14.31 24.75 9.30
C GLN A 156 -13.94 23.27 9.32
N MET A 157 -12.91 22.88 8.56
CA MET A 157 -12.47 21.49 8.47
C MET A 157 -11.68 21.02 9.70
N ALA A 158 -10.83 21.89 10.26
CA ALA A 158 -10.01 21.56 11.42
C ALA A 158 -10.81 21.01 12.63
N PRO A 159 -11.92 21.63 13.08
CA PRO A 159 -12.71 21.10 14.19
C PRO A 159 -13.41 19.78 13.86
N LEU A 160 -13.84 19.56 12.60
CA LEU A 160 -14.39 18.26 12.18
C LEU A 160 -13.35 17.14 12.33
N MET A 161 -12.08 17.45 12.08
CA MET A 161 -10.96 16.51 12.25
C MET A 161 -10.44 16.43 13.70
N GLY A 162 -11.08 17.12 14.65
CA GLY A 162 -10.68 17.12 16.06
C GLY A 162 -9.32 17.78 16.33
N MET A 163 -8.92 18.80 15.56
CA MET A 163 -7.61 19.45 15.70
C MET A 163 -7.62 20.96 15.48
N SER A 164 -6.50 21.61 15.80
CA SER A 164 -6.31 23.03 15.54
C SER A 164 -6.14 23.35 14.06
N LEU A 165 -6.51 24.57 13.65
CA LEU A 165 -6.27 25.08 12.30
C LEU A 165 -4.79 24.98 11.89
N SER A 166 -3.88 25.24 12.82
CA SER A 166 -2.43 25.09 12.59
C SER A 166 -2.06 23.62 12.32
N GLY A 167 -2.62 22.68 13.08
CA GLY A 167 -2.44 21.25 12.85
C GLY A 167 -2.94 20.80 11.47
N TYR A 168 -4.15 21.23 11.10
CA TYR A 168 -4.75 20.89 9.81
C TYR A 168 -3.97 21.49 8.62
N ARG A 169 -3.47 22.72 8.75
CA ARG A 169 -2.59 23.32 7.74
C ARG A 169 -1.33 22.50 7.50
N LYS A 170 -0.72 21.96 8.56
CA LYS A 170 0.46 21.08 8.45
C LYS A 170 0.14 19.79 7.72
N TRP A 171 -1.07 19.24 7.86
CA TRP A 171 -1.53 18.10 7.04
C TRP A 171 -1.63 18.45 5.56
N GLU A 172 -2.28 19.57 5.21
CA GLU A 172 -2.39 19.97 3.81
C GLU A 172 -1.06 20.35 3.16
N GLN A 173 -0.06 20.71 3.97
CA GLN A 173 1.31 21.01 3.55
C GLN A 173 2.21 19.78 3.54
N GLY A 174 1.70 18.59 3.89
CA GLY A 174 2.47 17.35 3.94
C GLY A 174 3.47 17.26 5.09
N GLN A 175 3.47 18.22 6.03
CA GLN A 175 4.38 18.24 7.18
C GLN A 175 3.97 17.26 8.29
N ARG A 176 2.76 16.71 8.22
CA ARG A 176 2.25 15.70 9.14
C ARG A 176 1.47 14.65 8.36
N ARG A 177 1.66 13.39 8.75
CA ARG A 177 0.95 12.25 8.20
C ARG A 177 -0.50 12.22 8.69
N VAL A 178 -1.41 11.84 7.80
CA VAL A 178 -2.81 11.57 8.13
C VAL A 178 -2.86 10.18 8.75
N SER A 179 -3.38 10.07 9.98
CA SER A 179 -3.52 8.76 10.63
C SER A 179 -4.63 7.94 9.95
N GLY A 180 -4.59 6.60 10.10
CA GLY A 180 -5.63 5.71 9.59
C GLY A 180 -7.07 6.13 9.99
N PRO A 181 -7.36 6.36 11.28
CA PRO A 181 -8.68 6.84 11.71
C PRO A 181 -9.07 8.19 11.09
N ALA A 182 -8.11 9.11 10.95
CA ALA A 182 -8.36 10.38 10.30
C ALA A 182 -8.63 10.21 8.79
N ALA A 183 -7.94 9.28 8.14
CA ALA A 183 -8.21 8.93 6.75
C ALA A 183 -9.63 8.36 6.59
N THR A 184 -10.09 7.52 7.52
CA THR A 184 -11.48 7.04 7.56
C THR A 184 -12.48 8.19 7.64
N LEU A 185 -12.26 9.15 8.55
CA LEU A 185 -13.14 10.32 8.66
C LEU A 185 -13.08 11.20 7.40
N LEU A 186 -11.91 11.38 6.80
CA LEU A 186 -11.77 12.09 5.52
C LEU A 186 -12.53 11.39 4.39
N ARG A 187 -12.50 10.04 4.32
CA ARG A 187 -13.30 9.27 3.34
C ARG A 187 -14.80 9.45 3.58
N LEU A 188 -15.22 9.46 4.85
CA LEU A 188 -16.61 9.72 5.21
C LEU A 188 -17.04 11.14 4.81
N ILE A 189 -16.21 12.16 5.06
CA ILE A 189 -16.47 13.55 4.63
C ILE A 189 -16.50 13.66 3.10
N GLN A 190 -15.63 12.94 2.40
CA GLN A 190 -15.60 12.93 0.95
C GLN A 190 -16.89 12.34 0.36
N ARG A 191 -17.46 11.32 1.00
CA ARG A 191 -18.67 10.63 0.51
C ARG A 191 -19.97 11.27 0.99
N GLU A 192 -20.02 11.73 2.24
CA GLU A 192 -21.21 12.26 2.90
C GLU A 192 -20.91 13.53 3.73
N PRO A 193 -20.48 14.63 3.09
CA PRO A 193 -20.04 15.83 3.80
C PRO A 193 -21.13 16.44 4.69
N ASP A 194 -22.39 16.43 4.24
CA ASP A 194 -23.48 17.05 4.99
C ASP A 194 -23.94 16.19 6.18
N ALA A 195 -23.82 14.86 6.10
CA ALA A 195 -24.07 13.98 7.24
C ALA A 195 -23.03 14.24 8.34
N VAL A 196 -21.75 14.34 7.99
CA VAL A 196 -20.68 14.61 8.95
C VAL A 196 -20.80 16.01 9.55
N LYS A 197 -21.07 17.03 8.73
CA LYS A 197 -21.32 18.40 9.21
C LYS A 197 -22.46 18.42 10.24
N ARG A 198 -23.58 17.75 9.96
CA ARG A 198 -24.71 17.66 10.91
C ARG A 198 -24.36 16.91 12.19
N ALA A 199 -23.60 15.83 12.10
CA ALA A 199 -23.30 14.98 13.25
C ALA A 199 -22.22 15.56 14.19
N LEU A 200 -21.27 16.35 13.65
CA LEU A 200 -20.12 16.85 14.42
C LEU A 200 -20.19 18.36 14.75
N LEU A 201 -21.10 19.11 14.14
CA LEU A 201 -21.31 20.55 14.40
C LEU A 201 -22.64 20.82 15.16
N SER A 202 -23.33 19.79 15.62
CA SER A 202 -24.53 19.87 16.47
C SER A 202 -24.18 20.05 17.95
#